data_AF-A0A8I1UY11-F1
#
_entry.id   AF-A0A8I1UY11-F1
#
_cell.length_a   1.000
_cell.length_b   1.000
_cell.length_c   1.000
_cell.angle_alpha   90.00
_cell.angle_beta   90.00
_cell.angle_gamma   90.00
#
_symmetry.space_group_name_H-M   'P 1'
#
loop_
_entity.id
_entity.type
_entity.pdbx_description
1 polymer ?
#
loop_
_entity_poly.entity_id
_entity_poly.type
_entity_poly.pdbx_seq_one_letter_code
_entity_poly.pdbx_strand_id
1 'polypeptide(L)' 'MTQGELTEKRLLCRKCLRMGTAVWEDVSGRRVLLSLSLGFHRRARLPLDLPPQIVCDCGAPQADH' A
#
# COMPACT_ATOMS: atom_id res chain seq x y z
N MET A 1 9.79 -10.91 -23.19
CA MET A 1 8.45 -10.54 -22.69
C MET A 1 8.49 -10.79 -21.20
N THR A 2 8.74 -9.78 -20.39
CA THR A 2 8.83 -9.94 -18.93
C THR A 2 7.40 -9.99 -18.41
N GLN A 3 6.85 -11.19 -18.18
CA GLN A 3 5.61 -11.34 -17.41
C GLN A 3 5.88 -10.78 -16.02
N GLY A 4 5.24 -9.65 -15.69
CA GLY A 4 5.30 -9.11 -14.34
C GLY A 4 4.60 -10.05 -13.37
N GLU A 5 5.24 -10.35 -12.24
CA GLU A 5 4.62 -11.20 -11.22
C GLU A 5 3.60 -10.38 -10.42
N LEU A 6 2.34 -10.80 -10.47
CA LEU A 6 1.26 -10.21 -9.68
C LEU A 6 1.28 -10.79 -8.27
N THR A 7 1.49 -9.93 -7.27
CA THR A 7 1.44 -10.28 -5.85
C THR A 7 0.24 -9.62 -5.19
N GLU A 8 -0.74 -10.42 -4.75
CA GLU A 8 -1.80 -9.96 -3.87
C GLU A 8 -1.38 -10.07 -2.39
N LYS A 9 -1.63 -9.02 -1.60
CA LYS A 9 -1.45 -9.04 -0.15
C LYS A 9 -2.72 -8.61 0.57
N ARG A 10 -3.11 -9.36 1.59
CA ARG A 10 -4.18 -8.97 2.51
C ARG A 10 -3.68 -7.89 3.48
N LEU A 11 -4.52 -6.89 3.68
CA LEU A 11 -4.31 -5.79 4.60
C LEU A 11 -5.28 -5.95 5.77
N LEU A 12 -4.80 -5.65 6.97
CA LEU A 12 -5.63 -5.54 8.16
C LEU A 12 -5.25 -4.26 8.90
N CYS A 13 -6.20 -3.34 9.00
CA CYS A 13 -6.05 -2.18 9.86
C CYS A 13 -6.10 -2.61 11.32
N ARG A 14 -5.04 -2.40 12.08
CA ARG A 14 -5.02 -2.73 13.52
C ARG A 14 -5.91 -1.81 14.37
N LYS A 15 -6.32 -0.64 13.84
CA LYS A 15 -7.13 0.36 14.57
C LYS A 15 -8.63 0.11 14.46
N CYS A 16 -9.15 -0.09 13.25
CA CYS A 16 -10.58 -0.32 13.01
C CYS A 16 -10.92 -1.73 12.53
N LEU A 17 -9.92 -2.63 12.47
CA LEU A 17 -10.04 -4.01 11.99
C LEU A 17 -10.54 -4.15 10.55
N ARG A 18 -10.57 -3.05 9.77
CA ARG A 18 -10.90 -3.09 8.35
C ARG A 18 -9.92 -3.98 7.61
N MET A 19 -10.46 -4.89 6.82
CA MET A 19 -9.71 -5.76 5.92
C MET A 19 -9.70 -5.16 4.52
N GLY A 20 -8.65 -5.47 3.75
CA GLY A 20 -8.56 -5.09 2.36
C GLY A 20 -7.48 -5.90 1.65
N THR A 21 -7.23 -5.55 0.40
CA THR A 21 -6.20 -6.14 -0.44
C THR A 21 -5.39 -5.05 -1.13
N ALA A 22 -4.12 -5.33 -1.34
CA ALA A 22 -3.22 -4.58 -2.19
C ALA A 22 -2.66 -5.51 -3.26
N VAL A 23 -2.78 -5.12 -4.52
CA VAL A 23 -2.23 -5.87 -5.65
C VAL A 23 -1.01 -5.12 -6.17
N TRP A 24 0.12 -5.81 -6.18
CA TRP A 24 1.39 -5.31 -6.69
C TRP A 24 1.78 -6.08 -7.94
N GLU A 25 2.48 -5.42 -8.85
CA GLU A 25 3.14 -6.05 -9.99
C GLU A 25 4.63 -5.77 -9.90
N ASP A 26 5.45 -6.81 -10.07
CA ASP A 26 6.89 -6.60 -10.27
C ASP A 26 7.16 -6.31 -11.75
N VAL A 27 7.60 -5.08 -12.02
CA VAL A 27 7.98 -4.63 -13.37
C VAL A 27 9.45 -4.28 -13.36
N SER A 28 10.27 -5.15 -13.93
CA SER A 28 11.73 -4.95 -14.03
C SER A 28 12.40 -4.70 -12.67
N GLY A 29 12.02 -5.46 -11.64
CA GLY A 29 12.57 -5.34 -10.28
C GLY A 29 12.01 -4.16 -9.47
N ARG A 30 10.99 -3.46 -10.00
CA ARG A 30 10.26 -2.42 -9.28
C ARG A 30 8.85 -2.91 -8.97
N ARG A 31 8.47 -2.86 -7.69
CA ARG A 31 7.11 -3.15 -7.25
C ARG A 31 6.20 -1.94 -7.48
N VAL A 32 5.25 -2.08 -8.39
CA VAL A 32 4.23 -1.07 -8.71
C VAL A 32 2.91 -1.49 -8.07
N LEU A 33 2.25 -0.59 -7.33
CA LEU A 33 0.90 -0.87 -6.81
C LEU A 33 -0.12 -0.66 -7.92
N LEU A 34 -0.82 -1.71 -8.31
CA LEU A 34 -1.87 -1.67 -9.33
C LEU A 34 -3.24 -1.34 -8.75
N SER A 35 -3.59 -1.98 -7.63
CA SER A 35 -4.91 -1.86 -7.02
C SER A 35 -4.84 -1.87 -5.51
N LEU A 36 -5.74 -1.12 -4.88
CA LEU A 36 -5.86 -0.99 -3.45
C LEU A 36 -7.33 -0.95 -3.05
N SER A 37 -7.71 -1.76 -2.06
CA SER A 37 -9.07 -1.76 -1.52
C SER A 37 -9.52 -0.39 -1.01
N LEU A 38 -10.81 -0.10 -1.17
CA LEU A 38 -11.43 1.13 -0.71
C LEU A 38 -11.19 1.35 0.80
N GLY A 39 -10.86 2.58 1.18
CA GLY A 39 -10.55 2.93 2.58
C GLY A 39 -9.11 2.62 3.00
N PHE A 40 -8.25 2.26 2.06
CA PHE A 40 -6.79 2.31 2.20
C PHE A 40 -6.22 3.29 1.16
N HIS A 41 -5.13 3.97 1.51
CA HIS A 41 -4.43 4.87 0.60
C HIS A 41 -2.91 4.76 0.75
N ARG A 42 -2.18 5.23 -0.26
CA ARG A 42 -0.72 5.34 -0.22
C ARG A 42 -0.33 6.63 0.47
N ARG A 43 0.49 6.54 1.51
CA ARG A 43 1.16 7.69 2.13
C ARG A 43 2.63 7.70 1.73
N ALA A 44 3.10 8.79 1.16
CA ALA A 44 4.52 9.00 0.93
C ALA A 44 5.26 8.96 2.27
N ARG A 45 6.43 8.33 2.31
CA ARG A 45 7.31 8.37 3.49
C ARG A 45 8.41 9.40 3.27
N LEU A 46 8.91 9.97 4.36
CA LEU A 46 10.10 10.83 4.37
C LEU A 46 11.27 10.02 4.94
N PRO A 47 12.45 10.02 4.29
CA PRO A 47 12.74 10.65 2.99
C PRO A 47 12.00 9.98 1.82
N LEU A 48 11.71 10.74 0.75
CA LEU A 48 10.89 10.32 -0.41
C LEU A 48 11.45 9.12 -1.19
N ASP A 49 12.69 8.72 -0.91
CA ASP A 49 13.34 7.53 -1.47
C ASP A 49 12.74 6.22 -0.92
N LEU A 50 12.03 6.28 0.22
CA LEU A 50 11.40 5.10 0.81
C LEU A 50 10.11 4.74 0.08
N PRO A 51 9.83 3.43 -0.12
CA PRO A 51 8.58 3.01 -0.74
C PRO A 51 7.38 3.49 0.09
N PRO A 52 6.30 3.97 -0.55
CA PRO A 52 5.15 4.50 0.15
C PRO A 52 4.53 3.45 1.06
N GLN A 53 4.01 3.90 2.20
CA GLN A 53 3.31 3.03 3.13
C GLN A 53 1.82 2.96 2.74
N ILE A 54 1.22 1.78 2.86
CA ILE A 54 -0.23 1.62 2.76
C ILE A 54 -0.83 1.88 4.13
N VAL A 55 -1.76 2.83 4.22
CA VAL A 55 -2.42 3.23 5.46
C VAL A 55 -3.93 3.14 5.31
N CYS A 56 -4.65 2.91 6.41
CA CYS A 56 -6.10 2.85 6.43
C CYS A 56 -6.69 4.22 6.79
N ASP A 57 -7.76 4.61 6.09
CA ASP A 57 -8.44 5.90 6.21
C ASP A 57 -9.34 6.04 7.45
N CYS A 58 -9.21 5.14 8.43
CA CYS A 58 -10.03 5.14 9.65
C CYS A 58 -9.75 6.30 10.63
N GLY A 59 -9.19 7.42 10.15
CA GLY A 59 -8.91 8.59 10.97
C GLY A 59 -7.83 8.33 12.02
N ALA A 60 -6.78 7.57 11.71
CA ALA A 60 -5.55 7.70 12.49
C ALA A 60 -5.07 9.14 12.31
N PRO A 61 -4.92 9.94 13.40
CA PRO A 61 -4.29 11.24 13.25
C PRO A 61 -2.97 11.00 12.53
N GLN A 62 -2.75 11.73 11.43
CA GLN A 62 -1.42 11.78 10.85
C GLN A 62 -0.51 12.20 11.99
N ALA A 63 0.47 11.36 12.34
CA ALA A 63 1.56 11.83 13.17
C ALA A 63 2.15 13.02 12.43
N ASP A 64 1.79 14.21 12.94
CA ASP A 64 2.25 15.51 12.53
C ASP A 64 3.75 15.55 12.86
N HIS A 65 4.56 15.94 11.88
CA HIS A 65 6.01 15.98 12.01
C HIS A 65 6.42 17.30 12.65
#